data_AF-A0A2D6MIB2-F1
#
_entry.id   AF-A0A2D6MIB2-F1
#
_cell.length_a   1.000
_cell.length_b   1.000
_cell.length_c   1.000
_cell.angle_alpha   90.00
_cell.angle_beta   90.00
_cell.angle_gamma   90.00
#
_symmetry.space_group_name_H-M   'P 1'
#
loop_
_entity.id
_entity.type
_entity.pdbx_description
1 polymer ?
#
loop_
_entity_poly.entity_id
_entity_poly.type
_entity_poly.pdbx_seq_one_letter_code
_entity_poly.pdbx_strand_id
1 'polypeptide(L)'
;MARKKKKLWSKQSTYTTVDGFEVKMDSTWEVAMALRLDELGIRWMRNDKMFLPYLSARGRKRKYIPDFYLPDYDLYVEVKGYFTDAARHKMKSVLEINDVRLIILESLAEIQDINNRPELLR
;
A
#
# COMPACT_ATOMS: atom_id res chain seq x y z
N MET A 1 4.04 11.27 -36.62
CA MET A 1 4.82 10.64 -35.53
C MET A 1 3.87 10.19 -34.42
N ALA A 2 3.47 8.92 -34.39
CA ALA A 2 2.57 8.40 -33.35
C ALA A 2 3.39 7.97 -32.12
N ARG A 3 3.21 8.67 -30.99
CA ARG A 3 3.85 8.31 -29.71
C ARG A 3 3.19 7.04 -29.17
N LYS A 4 3.81 5.86 -29.38
CA LYS A 4 3.36 4.60 -28.77
C LYS A 4 3.36 4.79 -27.24
N LYS A 5 2.18 4.85 -26.62
CA LYS A 5 2.03 4.78 -25.16
C LYS A 5 2.55 3.41 -24.73
N LYS A 6 3.74 3.35 -24.11
CA LYS A 6 4.21 2.14 -23.44
C LYS A 6 3.20 1.82 -22.34
N LYS A 7 2.54 0.66 -22.41
CA LYS A 7 1.79 0.12 -21.27
C LYS A 7 2.80 -0.11 -20.14
N LEU A 8 2.80 0.74 -19.12
CA LEU A 8 3.50 0.51 -17.86
C LEU A 8 2.72 -0.57 -17.09
N TRP A 9 2.83 -1.83 -17.54
CA TRP A 9 2.52 -2.94 -16.65
C TRP A 9 3.81 -3.19 -15.86
N SER A 10 3.81 -2.93 -14.56
CA SER A 10 4.86 -3.46 -13.68
C SER A 10 4.89 -4.98 -13.89
N LYS A 11 6.08 -5.57 -14.04
CA LYS A 11 6.18 -7.03 -13.99
C LYS A 11 5.57 -7.47 -12.67
N GLN A 12 4.61 -8.39 -12.71
CA GLN A 12 4.11 -9.03 -11.50
C GLN A 12 5.33 -9.57 -10.75
N SER A 13 5.49 -9.13 -9.51
CA SER A 13 6.67 -9.42 -8.72
C SER A 13 6.26 -10.37 -7.61
N THR A 14 7.02 -11.44 -7.40
CA THR A 14 6.79 -12.35 -6.27
C THR A 14 7.80 -12.01 -5.18
N TYR A 15 7.37 -12.00 -3.93
CA TYR A 15 8.24 -11.87 -2.75
C TYR A 15 8.24 -13.18 -1.97
N THR A 16 9.40 -13.66 -1.55
CA THR A 16 9.55 -14.80 -0.65
C THR A 16 9.78 -14.28 0.76
N THR A 17 8.83 -14.54 1.65
CA THR A 17 8.92 -14.17 3.08
C THR A 17 10.06 -14.87 3.79
N VAL A 18 10.47 -14.37 4.95
CA VAL A 18 11.48 -15.02 5.82
C VAL A 18 11.13 -16.47 6.18
N ASP A 19 9.84 -16.81 6.22
CA ASP A 19 9.33 -18.15 6.49
C ASP A 19 9.25 -19.04 5.23
N GLY A 20 9.70 -18.54 4.07
CA GLY A 20 9.74 -19.27 2.80
C GLY A 20 8.44 -19.26 1.98
N PHE A 21 7.41 -18.54 2.42
CA PHE A 21 6.16 -18.41 1.66
C PHE A 21 6.29 -17.41 0.51
N GLU A 22 5.72 -17.75 -0.64
CA GLU A 22 5.62 -16.84 -1.79
C GLU A 22 4.35 -15.98 -1.74
N VAL A 23 4.54 -14.67 -1.85
CA VAL A 23 3.48 -13.67 -1.87
C VAL A 23 3.55 -12.88 -3.18
N LYS A 24 2.41 -12.79 -3.88
CA LYS A 24 2.30 -11.99 -5.11
C LYS A 24 2.22 -10.51 -4.77
N MET A 25 2.98 -9.72 -5.51
CA MET A 25 3.03 -8.26 -5.43
C MET A 25 2.68 -7.64 -6.80
N ASP A 26 1.94 -6.53 -6.76
CA ASP A 26 1.49 -5.79 -7.94
C ASP A 26 2.54 -4.77 -8.39
N SER A 27 3.53 -4.48 -7.55
CA SER A 27 4.62 -3.56 -7.84
C SER A 27 5.95 -3.96 -7.19
N THR A 28 7.04 -3.40 -7.70
CA THR A 28 8.36 -3.53 -7.07
C THR A 28 8.47 -2.74 -5.75
N TRP A 29 7.59 -1.77 -5.52
CA TRP A 29 7.55 -1.00 -4.27
C TRP A 29 6.92 -1.82 -3.15
N GLU A 30 5.89 -2.62 -3.45
CA GLU A 30 5.37 -3.60 -2.50
C GLU A 30 6.42 -4.65 -2.13
N VAL A 31 7.24 -5.11 -3.08
CA VAL A 31 8.37 -6.01 -2.77
C VAL A 31 9.36 -5.33 -1.83
N ALA A 32 9.74 -4.07 -2.10
CA ALA A 32 10.65 -3.32 -1.25
C ALA A 32 10.07 -3.09 0.16
N MET A 33 8.76 -2.86 0.26
CA MET A 33 8.06 -2.70 1.53
C MET A 33 8.02 -4.00 2.33
N ALA A 34 7.68 -5.12 1.69
CA ALA A 34 7.64 -6.43 2.34
C ALA A 34 9.02 -6.84 2.87
N LEU A 35 10.07 -6.65 2.05
CA LEU A 35 11.44 -6.86 2.47
C LEU A 35 11.80 -6.01 3.69
N ARG A 36 11.44 -4.71 3.66
CA ARG A 36 11.76 -3.80 4.75
C ARG A 36 11.04 -4.15 6.05
N LEU A 37 9.78 -4.60 5.97
CA LEU A 37 9.03 -5.04 7.15
C LEU A 37 9.63 -6.32 7.75
N ASP A 38 10.01 -7.28 6.90
CA ASP A 38 10.69 -8.51 7.33
C ASP A 38 12.06 -8.22 7.97
N GLU A 39 12.86 -7.32 7.40
CA GLU A 39 14.14 -6.86 7.99
C GLU A 39 13.97 -6.25 9.38
N LEU A 40 12.87 -5.53 9.59
CA LEU A 40 12.53 -4.90 10.87
C LEU A 40 11.85 -5.87 11.85
N GLY A 41 11.55 -7.11 11.42
CA GLY A 41 10.78 -8.07 12.20
C GLY A 41 9.33 -7.63 12.45
N ILE A 42 8.78 -6.76 11.60
CA ILE A 42 7.41 -6.26 11.72
C ILE A 42 6.47 -7.20 10.99
N ARG A 43 5.48 -7.74 11.71
CA ARG A 43 4.45 -8.57 11.10
C ARG A 43 3.59 -7.75 10.16
N TRP A 44 3.30 -8.32 9.00
CA TRP A 44 2.42 -7.70 8.01
C TRP A 44 1.48 -8.72 7.39
N MET A 45 0.32 -8.22 6.95
CA MET A 45 -0.72 -9.00 6.31
C MET A 45 -1.13 -8.32 5.02
N ARG A 46 -1.37 -9.15 3.99
CA ARG A 46 -1.99 -8.73 2.74
C ARG A 46 -3.08 -9.73 2.36
N ASN A 47 -4.31 -9.27 2.21
CA ASN A 47 -5.45 -10.13 1.92
C ASN A 47 -6.50 -9.37 1.11
N ASP A 48 -7.08 -10.00 0.08
CA ASP A 48 -8.15 -9.41 -0.74
C ASP A 48 -9.46 -9.19 0.04
N LYS A 49 -9.62 -9.88 1.17
CA LYS A 49 -10.73 -9.69 2.12
C LYS A 49 -10.53 -8.48 3.04
N MET A 50 -9.31 -7.94 3.11
CA MET A 50 -9.01 -6.72 3.86
C MET A 50 -9.35 -5.52 2.98
N PHE A 51 -10.60 -5.06 3.08
CA PHE A 51 -11.05 -3.89 2.32
C PHE A 51 -11.70 -2.85 3.20
N LEU A 52 -11.46 -1.59 2.84
CA LEU A 52 -12.09 -0.40 3.42
C LEU A 52 -13.10 0.15 2.41
N PRO A 53 -14.36 0.42 2.80
CA PRO A 53 -15.32 1.09 1.93
C PRO A 53 -14.90 2.53 1.64
N TYR A 54 -15.18 3.00 0.42
CA TYR A 54 -15.08 4.42 0.06
C TYR A 54 -16.12 4.82 -1.00
N LEU A 55 -16.31 6.12 -1.17
CA LEU A 55 -17.12 6.70 -2.23
C LEU A 55 -16.21 7.28 -3.32
N SER A 56 -16.42 6.83 -4.56
CA SER A 56 -15.72 7.43 -5.70
C SER A 56 -16.16 8.88 -5.91
N ALA A 57 -15.41 9.64 -6.72
CA ALA A 57 -15.77 11.02 -7.08
C ALA A 57 -17.17 11.15 -7.74
N ARG A 58 -17.75 10.04 -8.21
CA ARG A 58 -19.11 9.98 -8.77
C ARG A 58 -20.16 9.45 -7.76
N GLY A 59 -19.83 9.40 -6.48
CA GLY A 59 -20.72 8.93 -5.40
C GLY A 59 -20.96 7.41 -5.36
N ARG A 60 -20.18 6.60 -6.10
CA ARG A 60 -20.37 5.14 -6.11
C ARG A 60 -19.61 4.49 -4.96
N LYS A 61 -20.28 3.61 -4.20
CA LYS A 61 -19.64 2.74 -3.20
C LYS A 61 -18.64 1.80 -3.86
N ARG A 62 -17.44 1.74 -3.32
CA ARG A 62 -16.32 0.92 -3.80
C ARG A 62 -15.56 0.33 -2.62
N LYS A 63 -14.72 -0.66 -2.92
CA LYS A 63 -13.80 -1.28 -1.97
C LYS A 63 -12.39 -0.82 -2.30
N TYR A 64 -11.67 -0.38 -1.28
CA TYR A 64 -10.24 -0.09 -1.32
C TYR A 64 -9.52 -1.20 -0.56
N ILE A 65 -8.56 -1.87 -1.21
CA ILE A 65 -7.71 -2.88 -0.58
C ILE A 65 -6.36 -2.19 -0.37
N PRO A 66 -5.92 -1.98 0.88
CA PRO A 66 -4.58 -1.46 1.18
C PRO A 66 -3.51 -2.47 0.78
N ASP A 67 -2.28 -2.00 0.53
CA ASP A 67 -1.17 -2.88 0.17
C ASP A 67 -0.76 -3.77 1.36
N PHE A 68 -0.68 -3.19 2.57
CA PHE A 68 -0.30 -3.91 3.79
C PHE A 68 -1.15 -3.48 4.99
N TYR A 69 -1.26 -4.37 5.96
CA TYR A 69 -1.72 -4.09 7.32
C TYR A 69 -0.72 -4.62 8.33
N LEU A 70 -0.39 -3.79 9.33
CA LEU A 70 0.56 -4.08 10.39
C LEU A 70 -0.23 -4.30 11.70
N PRO A 71 -0.57 -5.56 12.05
CA PRO A 71 -1.45 -5.85 13.17
C PRO A 71 -0.89 -5.39 14.53
N ASP A 72 0.44 -5.32 14.68
CA ASP A 72 1.07 -4.87 15.92
C ASP A 72 0.92 -3.36 16.19
N TYR A 73 0.49 -2.60 15.18
CA TYR A 73 0.36 -1.14 15.22
C TYR A 73 -1.06 -0.67 14.88
N ASP A 74 -1.95 -1.59 14.53
CA ASP A 74 -3.26 -1.32 13.94
C ASP A 74 -3.19 -0.27 12.81
N LEU A 75 -2.29 -0.54 11.85
CA LEU A 75 -1.89 0.43 10.85
C LEU A 75 -1.95 -0.15 9.44
N TYR A 76 -2.67 0.52 8.54
CA TYR A 76 -2.64 0.25 7.12
C TYR A 76 -1.51 1.04 6.44
N VAL A 77 -0.91 0.44 5.41
CA VAL A 77 0.13 1.07 4.59
C VAL A 77 -0.23 0.95 3.11
N GLU A 78 -0.24 2.06 2.39
CA GLU A 78 -0.27 2.12 0.92
C GLU A 78 1.11 2.58 0.43
N VAL A 79 1.69 1.87 -0.54
CA VAL A 79 2.91 2.29 -1.22
C VAL A 79 2.57 2.78 -2.63
N LYS A 80 2.95 4.02 -2.95
CA LYS A 80 2.48 4.64 -4.19
C LYS A 80 3.43 5.67 -4.76
N GLY A 81 3.84 5.48 -6.02
CA GLY A 81 4.73 6.44 -6.68
C GLY A 81 4.07 7.66 -7.32
N TYR A 82 2.74 7.68 -7.50
CA TYR A 82 2.05 8.82 -8.13
C TYR A 82 0.59 8.98 -7.71
N PHE A 83 0.20 10.23 -7.44
CA PHE A 83 -1.17 10.61 -7.09
C PHE A 83 -1.91 11.30 -8.24
N THR A 84 -2.91 10.60 -8.78
CA THR A 84 -3.97 11.23 -9.58
C THR A 84 -5.02 11.89 -8.68
N ASP A 85 -5.80 12.82 -9.21
CA ASP A 85 -6.92 13.44 -8.45
C ASP A 85 -7.93 12.38 -7.97
N ALA A 86 -8.18 11.36 -8.79
CA ALA A 86 -9.02 10.23 -8.40
C ALA A 86 -8.43 9.44 -7.24
N ALA A 87 -7.10 9.28 -7.17
CA ALA A 87 -6.43 8.66 -6.03
C ALA A 87 -6.53 9.53 -4.78
N ARG A 88 -6.35 10.86 -4.89
CA ARG A 88 -6.51 11.78 -3.76
C ARG A 88 -7.93 11.73 -3.20
N HIS A 89 -8.95 11.78 -4.07
CA HIS A 89 -10.35 11.62 -3.68
C HIS A 89 -10.60 10.26 -3.00
N LYS A 90 -10.06 9.17 -3.56
CA LYS A 90 -10.15 7.82 -2.97
C LYS A 90 -9.65 7.86 -1.52
N MET A 91 -8.43 8.35 -1.28
CA MET A 91 -7.83 8.33 0.06
C MET A 91 -8.53 9.25 1.03
N LYS A 92 -8.94 10.45 0.59
CA LYS A 92 -9.77 11.32 1.41
C LYS A 92 -11.06 10.62 1.85
N SER A 93 -11.79 10.01 0.92
CA SER A 93 -13.03 9.31 1.24
C SER A 93 -12.81 8.08 2.13
N VAL A 94 -11.68 7.37 2.00
CA VAL A 94 -11.33 6.26 2.90
C VAL A 94 -11.17 6.79 4.33
N LEU A 95 -10.39 7.85 4.52
CA LEU A 95 -10.13 8.41 5.85
C LEU A 95 -11.36 9.07 6.49
N GLU A 96 -12.27 9.63 5.69
CA GLU A 96 -13.51 10.25 6.20
C GLU A 96 -14.56 9.22 6.65
N ILE A 97 -14.61 8.06 6.00
CA ILE A 97 -15.66 7.06 6.23
C ILE A 97 -15.22 5.98 7.22
N ASN A 98 -13.91 5.77 7.37
CA ASN A 98 -13.35 4.71 8.19
C ASN A 98 -12.51 5.33 9.30
N ASP A 99 -12.77 4.92 10.55
CA ASP A 99 -11.92 5.25 11.69
C ASP A 99 -10.73 4.29 11.72
N VAL A 100 -9.73 4.56 10.87
CA VAL A 100 -8.55 3.71 10.70
C VAL A 100 -7.29 4.55 10.59
N ARG A 101 -6.17 3.97 11.00
CA ARG A 101 -4.85 4.54 10.76
C ARG A 101 -4.34 4.04 9.42
N LEU A 102 -4.06 4.95 8.49
CA LEU A 102 -3.51 4.66 7.17
C LEU A 102 -2.37 5.63 6.89
N ILE A 103 -1.18 5.09 6.62
CA ILE A 103 -0.06 5.86 6.07
C ILE A 103 0.12 5.56 4.59
N ILE A 104 0.55 6.57 3.87
CA ILE A 104 0.86 6.49 2.45
C ILE A 104 2.35 6.80 2.33
N LEU A 105 3.08 5.93 1.65
CA LEU A 105 4.50 6.09 1.38
C LEU A 105 4.71 6.41 -0.10
N GLU A 106 5.24 7.60 -0.38
CA GLU A 106 5.31 8.16 -1.73
C GLU A 106 6.68 7.98 -2.40
N SER A 107 7.64 7.36 -1.71
CA SER A 107 8.97 7.10 -2.25
C SER A 107 9.64 5.87 -1.63
N LEU A 108 10.66 5.33 -2.32
CA LEU A 108 11.52 4.29 -1.75
C LEU A 108 12.25 4.77 -0.49
N ALA A 109 12.60 6.07 -0.41
CA ALA A 109 13.23 6.63 0.78
C ALA A 109 12.30 6.57 2.00
N GLU A 110 11.01 6.87 1.82
CA GLU A 110 10.01 6.75 2.89
C GLU A 110 9.78 5.29 3.32
N ILE A 111 9.85 4.34 2.38
CA ILE A 111 9.80 2.91 2.71
C ILE A 111 11.00 2.54 3.59
N GLN A 112 12.22 2.95 3.21
CA GLN A 112 13.42 2.66 3.99
C GLN A 112 13.36 3.27 5.40
N ASP A 113 12.77 4.46 5.52
CA ASP A 113 12.67 5.23 6.77
C ASP A 113 11.42 4.90 7.62
N ILE A 114 10.63 3.88 7.25
CA ILE A 114 9.35 3.61 7.91
C ILE A 114 9.46 3.44 9.45
N ASN A 115 10.58 2.91 9.94
CA ASN A 115 10.81 2.70 11.38
C ASN A 115 10.95 3.99 12.19
N ASN A 116 11.20 5.13 11.55
CA ASN A 116 11.29 6.44 12.20
C ASN A 116 9.95 7.20 12.15
N ARG A 117 8.92 6.62 11.53
CA ARG A 117 7.59 7.22 11.43
C ARG A 117 6.93 7.21 12.81
N PRO A 118 6.35 8.34 13.25
CA PRO A 118 5.70 8.43 14.56
C PRO A 118 4.58 7.41 14.73
N GLU A 119 3.99 6.94 13.64
CA GLU A 119 2.94 5.94 13.67
C GLU A 119 3.42 4.57 14.17
N LEU A 120 4.72 4.27 14.03
CA LEU A 120 5.38 3.06 14.50
C LEU A 120 6.16 3.27 15.81
N LEU A 121 6.28 4.51 16.28
CA LEU A 121 6.87 4.82 17.58
C LEU A 121 5.77 4.67 18.64
N ARG A 122 5.93 3.68 19.53
CA ARG A 122 5.06 3.50 20.71
C ARG A 122 5.46 4.44 21.84
#